data_AF-A0A378MDH8-F1
#
_entry.id   AF-A0A378MDH8-F1
#
_cell.length_a   1.000
_cell.length_b   1.000
_cell.length_c   1.000
_cell.angle_alpha   90.00
_cell.angle_beta   90.00
_cell.angle_gamma   90.00
#
_symmetry.space_group_name_H-M   'P 1'
#
loop_
_entity.id
_entity.type
_entity.pdbx_description
1 polymer ?
#
loop_
_entity_poly.entity_id
_entity_poly.type
_entity_poly.pdbx_seq_one_letter_code
_entity_poly.pdbx_strand_id
1 'polypeptide(L)'
;MGYVSTIKRVGTLRIERKQKDSIEKLTFAEIVNMIDGQVLGGREGLYKSLNKFVIGAMTVEAMERYTEADNLLIVGNRVSAHELALKRGAAVLITGGFDTEEAVKN
;
A
#
# COMPACT_ATOMS: atom_id res chain seq x y z
N MET A 1 -25.84 38.41 -15.83
CA MET A 1 -24.53 38.76 -16.41
C MET A 1 -23.83 37.46 -16.78
N GLY A 2 -23.66 37.19 -18.08
CA GLY A 2 -23.03 35.96 -18.57
C GLY A 2 -21.66 36.28 -19.15
N TYR A 3 -20.63 35.59 -18.67
CA TYR A 3 -19.28 35.71 -19.20
C TYR A 3 -19.18 34.87 -20.48
N VAL A 4 -18.96 35.53 -21.60
CA VAL A 4 -18.55 34.90 -22.86
C VAL A 4 -17.04 35.10 -22.98
N SER A 5 -16.31 34.03 -23.29
CA SER A 5 -14.89 34.10 -23.66
C SER A 5 -14.70 33.50 -25.04
N THR A 6 -14.04 34.25 -25.91
CA THR A 6 -13.76 33.84 -27.29
C THR A 6 -12.45 33.08 -27.33
N ILE A 7 -12.50 31.80 -27.72
CA ILE A 7 -11.30 31.01 -27.98
C ILE A 7 -10.82 31.35 -29.40
N LYS A 8 -9.62 31.93 -29.53
CA LYS A 8 -9.01 32.18 -30.85
C LYS A 8 -8.74 30.85 -31.57
N ARG A 9 -8.82 30.87 -32.90
CA ARG A 9 -8.65 29.72 -33.81
C ARG A 9 -7.38 28.93 -33.51
N VAL A 10 -7.52 27.86 -32.73
CA VAL A 10 -6.46 26.87 -32.49
C VAL A 10 -6.45 25.89 -33.65
N GLY A 11 -5.27 25.49 -34.13
CA GLY A 11 -5.11 24.39 -35.09
C GLY A 11 -5.44 23.05 -34.44
N THR A 12 -4.96 21.95 -35.02
CA THR A 12 -5.18 20.61 -34.45
C THR A 12 -4.48 20.48 -33.09
N LEU A 13 -5.26 20.45 -32.02
CA LEU A 13 -4.79 20.07 -30.68
C LEU A 13 -4.67 18.54 -30.63
N ARG A 14 -3.45 18.01 -30.60
CA ARG A 14 -3.21 16.60 -30.28
C ARG A 14 -3.37 16.44 -28.76
N ILE A 15 -4.59 16.07 -28.34
CA ILE A 15 -4.84 15.70 -26.95
C ILE A 15 -4.28 14.29 -26.77
N GLU A 16 -3.02 14.18 -26.38
CA GLU A 16 -2.55 12.95 -25.75
C GLU A 16 -3.29 12.87 -24.42
N ARG A 17 -4.32 12.01 -24.36
CA ARG A 17 -4.87 11.59 -23.08
C ARG A 17 -3.67 11.04 -22.33
N LYS A 18 -3.16 11.76 -21.32
CA LYS A 18 -2.33 11.15 -20.30
C LYS A 18 -3.14 9.95 -19.83
N GLN A 19 -2.76 8.76 -20.28
CA GLN A 19 -3.16 7.55 -19.62
C GLN A 19 -2.85 7.84 -18.17
N LYS A 20 -3.88 7.88 -17.34
CA LYS A 20 -3.70 7.92 -15.91
C LYS A 20 -2.87 6.67 -15.66
N ASP A 21 -1.56 6.83 -15.45
CA ASP A 21 -0.63 5.73 -15.24
C ASP A 21 -1.35 4.82 -14.25
N SER A 22 -1.82 3.68 -14.76
CA SER A 22 -2.40 2.69 -13.87
C SER A 22 -1.18 2.24 -13.13
N ILE A 23 -1.00 2.71 -11.89
CA ILE A 23 0.02 2.19 -10.99
C ILE A 23 -0.08 0.68 -11.18
N GLU A 24 0.95 0.08 -11.79
CA GLU A 24 0.98 -1.36 -11.97
C GLU A 24 0.69 -1.95 -10.60
N LYS A 25 -0.43 -2.67 -10.50
CA LYS A 25 -0.93 -3.15 -9.22
C LYS A 25 0.01 -4.25 -8.75
N LEU A 26 1.00 -3.88 -7.94
CA LEU A 26 1.93 -4.81 -7.34
C LEU A 26 1.18 -5.80 -6.45
N THR A 27 1.46 -7.08 -6.60
CA THR A 27 1.07 -8.13 -5.67
C THR A 27 2.04 -8.18 -4.50
N PHE A 28 1.61 -8.76 -3.37
CA PHE A 28 2.53 -8.96 -2.24
C PHE A 28 3.70 -9.89 -2.61
N ALA A 29 3.49 -10.86 -3.52
CA ALA A 29 4.57 -11.69 -4.07
C ALA A 29 5.65 -10.87 -4.78
N GLU A 30 5.24 -9.90 -5.61
CA GLU A 30 6.18 -9.02 -6.32
C GLU A 30 6.96 -8.15 -5.35
N ILE A 31 6.31 -7.64 -4.30
CA ILE A 31 6.99 -6.84 -3.27
C ILE A 31 8.03 -7.68 -2.53
N VAL A 32 7.69 -8.91 -2.13
CA VAL A 32 8.64 -9.83 -1.48
C VAL A 32 9.89 -10.01 -2.35
N ASN A 33 9.71 -10.23 -3.66
CA ASN A 33 10.82 -10.35 -4.60
C ASN A 33 11.61 -9.04 -4.76
N MET A 34 10.95 -7.88 -4.80
CA MET A 34 11.60 -6.58 -4.98
C MET A 34 12.49 -6.17 -3.80
N ILE A 35 12.15 -6.62 -2.59
CA ILE A 35 12.89 -6.27 -1.36
C ILE A 35 13.78 -7.41 -0.85
N ASP A 36 13.90 -8.51 -1.60
CA ASP A 36 14.55 -9.76 -1.18
C ASP A 36 14.07 -10.22 0.21
N GLY A 37 12.77 -10.10 0.45
CA GLY A 37 12.14 -10.34 1.75
C GLY A 37 11.85 -11.82 2.03
N GLN A 38 11.65 -12.14 3.30
CA GLN A 38 11.19 -13.46 3.73
C GLN A 38 9.71 -13.42 4.13
N VAL A 39 8.95 -14.42 3.70
CA VAL A 39 7.56 -14.60 4.13
C VAL A 39 7.53 -15.41 5.43
N LEU A 40 7.20 -14.73 6.54
CA LEU A 40 7.06 -15.35 7.86
C LEU A 40 5.72 -16.07 8.04
N GLY A 41 4.67 -15.59 7.38
CA GLY A 41 3.30 -16.12 7.46
C GLY A 41 2.42 -15.63 6.30
N GLY A 42 1.19 -16.11 6.20
CA GLY A 42 0.20 -15.59 5.23
C GLY A 42 0.50 -15.87 3.75
N ARG A 43 1.19 -16.98 3.43
CA ARG A 43 1.58 -17.34 2.05
C ARG A 43 0.40 -17.39 1.07
N GLU A 44 -0.77 -17.80 1.52
CA GLU A 44 -1.98 -17.85 0.69
C GLU A 44 -2.41 -16.45 0.21
N GLY A 45 -2.04 -15.38 0.90
CA GLY A 45 -2.39 -14.01 0.53
C GLY A 45 -1.48 -13.36 -0.53
N LEU A 46 -0.39 -14.01 -0.94
CA LEU A 46 0.66 -13.38 -1.75
C LEU A 46 0.20 -12.94 -3.15
N TYR A 47 -0.85 -13.56 -3.69
CA TYR A 47 -1.41 -13.21 -5.00
C TYR A 47 -2.25 -11.92 -4.96
N LYS A 48 -2.62 -11.43 -3.77
CA LYS A 48 -3.45 -10.22 -3.65
C LYS A 48 -2.66 -8.98 -4.05
N SER A 49 -3.35 -8.03 -4.68
CA SER A 49 -2.81 -6.74 -5.06
C SER A 49 -2.74 -5.78 -3.87
N LEU A 50 -1.62 -5.07 -3.74
CA LEU A 50 -1.44 -3.96 -2.86
C LEU A 50 -2.32 -2.77 -3.26
N ASN A 51 -2.96 -2.16 -2.27
CA ASN A 51 -3.67 -0.88 -2.43
C ASN A 51 -2.72 0.33 -2.25
N LYS A 52 -2.07 0.43 -1.09
CA LYS A 52 -1.08 1.49 -0.79
C LYS A 52 -0.12 1.07 0.32
N PHE A 53 1.03 1.75 0.37
CA PHE A 53 1.99 1.64 1.46
C PHE A 53 1.59 2.55 2.63
N VAL A 54 1.78 2.07 3.86
CA VAL A 54 1.52 2.81 5.11
C VAL A 54 2.74 2.68 6.03
N ILE A 55 3.19 3.77 6.64
CA ILE A 55 4.34 3.77 7.56
C ILE A 55 3.86 3.80 9.02
N GLY A 56 4.13 2.71 9.75
CA GLY A 56 3.76 2.50 11.15
C GLY A 56 4.74 3.13 12.15
N ALA A 57 5.06 4.41 12.01
CA ALA A 57 5.97 5.12 12.91
C ALA A 57 5.27 5.67 14.17
N MET A 58 3.96 5.88 14.11
CA MET A 58 3.14 6.47 15.17
C MET A 58 2.79 5.48 16.31
N THR A 59 1.97 5.90 17.28
CA THR A 59 1.42 4.99 18.29
C THR A 59 0.44 4.00 17.66
N VAL A 60 0.23 2.84 18.31
CA VAL A 60 -0.60 1.77 17.74
C VAL A 60 -2.02 2.25 17.45
N GLU A 61 -2.57 3.04 18.37
CA GLU A 61 -3.91 3.60 18.30
C GLU A 61 -4.06 4.59 17.13
N ALA A 62 -3.02 5.36 16.83
CA ALA A 62 -3.05 6.32 15.73
C ALA A 62 -2.99 5.62 14.36
N MET A 63 -2.25 4.50 14.25
CA MET A 63 -2.13 3.74 12.99
C MET A 63 -3.48 3.17 12.52
N GLU A 64 -4.40 2.91 13.45
CA GLU A 64 -5.71 2.32 13.16
C GLU A 64 -6.49 3.11 12.10
N ARG A 65 -6.31 4.43 12.07
CA ARG A 65 -6.99 5.34 11.12
C ARG A 65 -6.46 5.25 9.68
N TYR A 66 -5.27 4.68 9.50
CA TYR A 66 -4.57 4.60 8.21
C TYR A 66 -4.40 3.16 7.71
N THR A 67 -4.73 2.19 8.56
CA THR A 67 -4.55 0.76 8.30
C THR A 67 -5.86 0.16 7.80
N GLU A 68 -5.87 -0.25 6.54
CA GLU A 68 -7.02 -0.78 5.83
C GLU A 68 -6.64 -2.07 5.10
N ALA A 69 -7.64 -2.83 4.69
CA ALA A 69 -7.43 -4.07 3.95
C ALA A 69 -6.58 -3.83 2.68
N ASP A 70 -5.75 -4.82 2.36
CA ASP A 70 -4.86 -4.83 1.20
C ASP A 70 -3.79 -3.72 1.19
N ASN A 71 -3.64 -2.95 2.27
CA ASN A 71 -2.47 -2.08 2.47
C ASN A 71 -1.25 -2.92 2.87
N LEU A 72 -0.05 -2.37 2.65
CA LEU A 72 1.19 -2.87 3.24
C LEU A 72 1.66 -1.90 4.33
N LEU A 73 1.55 -2.33 5.60
CA LEU A 73 2.07 -1.59 6.75
C LEU A 73 3.55 -1.91 6.95
N ILE A 74 4.40 -0.88 6.88
CA ILE A 74 5.84 -0.96 7.16
C ILE A 74 6.08 -0.56 8.62
N VAL A 75 6.60 -1.48 9.44
CA VAL A 75 6.74 -1.29 10.88
C VAL A 75 7.99 -2.00 11.42
N GLY A 76 8.45 -1.61 12.61
CA GLY A 76 9.55 -2.25 13.34
C GLY A 76 9.06 -3.40 14.23
N ASN A 77 9.73 -3.64 15.35
CA ASN A 77 9.50 -4.77 16.27
C ASN A 77 8.30 -4.64 17.23
N ARG A 78 7.20 -3.99 16.82
CA ARG A 78 6.03 -3.81 17.69
C ARG A 78 4.96 -4.85 17.36
N VAL A 79 4.94 -5.96 18.09
CA VAL A 79 4.01 -7.09 17.86
C VAL A 79 2.54 -6.64 17.85
N SER A 80 2.14 -5.76 18.78
CA SER A 80 0.78 -5.22 18.80
C SER A 80 0.40 -4.42 17.55
N ALA A 81 1.38 -3.82 16.86
CA ALA A 81 1.16 -3.21 15.56
C ALA A 81 0.93 -4.24 14.46
N HIS A 82 1.64 -5.37 14.51
CA HIS A 82 1.46 -6.47 13.56
C HIS A 82 0.04 -7.05 13.69
N GLU A 83 -0.39 -7.34 14.92
CA GLU A 83 -1.73 -7.87 15.22
C GLU A 83 -2.83 -6.91 14.77
N LEU A 84 -2.69 -5.61 15.06
CA LEU A 84 -3.64 -4.59 14.60
C LEU A 84 -3.79 -4.60 13.08
N ALA A 85 -2.67 -4.67 12.37
CA ALA A 85 -2.65 -4.67 10.91
C ALA A 85 -3.35 -5.88 10.31
N LEU A 86 -3.03 -7.08 10.82
CA LEU A 86 -3.67 -8.33 10.38
C LEU A 86 -5.18 -8.31 10.67
N LYS A 87 -5.60 -7.83 11.84
CA LYS A 87 -7.02 -7.68 12.20
C LYS A 87 -7.76 -6.73 11.25
N ARG A 88 -7.05 -5.75 10.68
CA ARG A 88 -7.57 -4.79 9.69
C ARG A 88 -7.48 -5.31 8.24
N GLY A 89 -6.91 -6.50 8.02
CA GLY A 89 -6.72 -7.11 6.70
C GLY A 89 -5.53 -6.54 5.93
N ALA A 90 -4.64 -5.81 6.58
CA ALA A 90 -3.41 -5.30 5.97
C ALA A 90 -2.29 -6.34 6.04
N ALA A 91 -1.42 -6.35 5.04
CA ALA A 91 -0.14 -7.06 5.11
C ALA A 91 0.86 -6.26 5.96
N VAL A 92 1.83 -6.97 6.55
CA VAL A 92 2.86 -6.38 7.42
C VAL A 92 4.24 -6.63 6.83
N LEU A 93 5.00 -5.56 6.63
CA LEU A 93 6.44 -5.62 6.36
C LEU A 93 7.18 -5.22 7.65
N ILE A 94 7.83 -6.20 8.27
CA ILE A 94 8.67 -5.99 9.45
C ILE A 94 10.06 -5.60 8.98
N THR A 95 10.52 -4.43 9.39
CA THR A 95 11.83 -3.87 9.03
C THR A 95 12.82 -4.00 10.19
N GLY A 96 14.12 -3.97 9.89
CA GLY A 96 15.18 -4.06 10.92
C GLY A 96 15.62 -5.48 11.26
N GLY A 97 15.19 -6.48 10.48
CA GLY A 97 15.59 -7.89 10.68
C GLY A 97 14.95 -8.56 11.89
N PHE A 98 13.85 -8.01 12.40
CA PHE A 98 13.11 -8.58 13.52
C PHE A 98 12.15 -9.69 13.05
N ASP A 99 11.90 -10.63 13.96
CA ASP A 99 10.82 -11.61 13.83
C ASP A 99 9.54 -11.10 14.51
N THR A 100 8.50 -11.93 14.52
CA THR A 100 7.25 -11.71 15.25
C THR A 100 6.86 -12.97 16.03
N GLU A 101 5.84 -12.86 16.88
CA GLU A 101 5.28 -13.99 17.62
C GLU A 101 4.60 -15.02 16.70
N GLU A 102 4.60 -16.30 17.10
CA GLU A 102 3.96 -17.38 16.33
C GLU A 102 2.47 -17.12 16.06
N ALA A 103 1.75 -16.51 17.00
CA ALA A 103 0.34 -16.15 16.82
C ALA A 103 0.10 -15.19 15.65
N VAL A 104 1.11 -14.40 15.25
CA VAL A 104 1.04 -13.46 14.12
C VAL A 104 1.37 -14.15 12.79
N LYS A 105 2.10 -15.27 12.82
CA LYS A 105 2.52 -16.00 11.61
C LYS A 105 1.44 -16.95 11.07
N ASN A 106 0.46 -17.30 11.90
CA ASN A 106 -0.59 -18.29 11.63
C ASN A 106 -1.85 -17.69 10.98
#